data_AF-A0A2H3DSM0-F1
#
_entry.id   AF-A0A2H3DSM0-F1
#
_cell.length_a   1.000
_cell.length_b   1.000
_cell.length_c   1.000
_cell.angle_alpha   90.00
_cell.angle_beta   90.00
_cell.angle_gamma   90.00
#
_symmetry.space_group_name_H-M   'P 1'
#
loop_
_entity.id
_entity.type
_entity.pdbx_description
1 polymer ?
#
loop_
_entity_poly.entity_id
_entity_poly.type
_entity_poly.pdbx_seq_one_letter_code
_entity_poly.pdbx_strand_id
1 'polypeptide(L)'
;MSESSPSASHVIPSLSRSQRMFTLAVTYLIQRVVDVGLSTAVPILTPICYLAARFDDSVRRVMLLFHTLFIRGRCCIAEDRGGLESKYFCELLEVSRQARYQLLPAIEANIVDIEPHLVSELRGPHGLERLLRFLKQIPGFWSGRIDLLDDILDIMSSICSSGRTIVDCLEHFERYTCVMKARFLDPDWVASHRGRPDLIWCLYGTGVLVMEQLRDMSWDRRLVRFLPRHRSCWEIGSWWSS
;
A
#
# COMPACT_ATOMS: atom_id res chain seq x y z
N MET A 1 -27.60 -13.40 -0.40
CA MET A 1 -26.83 -13.93 -1.54
C MET A 1 -25.38 -13.98 -1.10
N SER A 2 -24.76 -15.16 -1.10
CA SER A 2 -23.35 -15.30 -0.73
C SER A 2 -22.50 -14.87 -1.92
N GLU A 3 -22.02 -13.64 -1.96
CA GLU A 3 -20.95 -13.26 -2.88
C GLU A 3 -19.74 -14.16 -2.59
N SER A 4 -19.38 -15.00 -3.55
CA SER A 4 -18.19 -15.81 -3.48
C SER A 4 -16.97 -14.89 -3.39
N SER A 5 -16.25 -14.92 -2.26
CA SER A 5 -15.02 -14.14 -2.10
C SER A 5 -14.04 -14.45 -3.25
N PRO A 6 -13.48 -13.43 -3.92
CA PRO A 6 -12.56 -13.61 -5.04
C PRO A 6 -11.30 -14.33 -4.58
N SER A 7 -10.89 -15.39 -5.29
CA SER A 7 -9.76 -16.26 -4.92
C SER A 7 -8.49 -15.49 -4.56
N ALA A 8 -7.74 -15.98 -3.56
CA ALA A 8 -6.47 -15.38 -3.13
C ALA A 8 -5.49 -15.23 -4.31
N SER A 9 -5.52 -16.16 -5.26
CA SER A 9 -4.73 -16.13 -6.50
C SER A 9 -4.99 -14.91 -7.40
N HIS A 10 -6.16 -14.26 -7.27
CA HIS A 10 -6.49 -13.00 -7.95
C HIS A 10 -6.22 -11.79 -7.07
N VAL A 11 -6.54 -11.87 -5.77
CA VAL A 11 -6.38 -10.73 -4.84
C VAL A 11 -4.90 -10.40 -4.61
N ILE A 12 -4.04 -11.41 -4.43
CA ILE A 12 -2.62 -11.21 -4.13
C ILE A 12 -1.89 -10.45 -5.27
N PRO A 13 -1.99 -10.84 -6.56
CA PRO A 13 -1.41 -10.06 -7.65
C PRO A 13 -2.06 -8.69 -7.84
N SER A 14 -3.38 -8.57 -7.61
CA SER A 14 -4.09 -7.29 -7.69
C SER A 14 -3.55 -6.28 -6.67
N LEU A 15 -3.36 -6.72 -5.42
CA LEU A 15 -2.75 -5.91 -4.37
C LEU A 15 -1.33 -5.44 -4.75
N SER A 16 -0.49 -6.35 -5.26
CA SER A 16 0.87 -6.01 -5.72
C SER A 16 0.88 -5.01 -6.85
N ARG A 17 0.04 -5.21 -7.87
CA ARG A 17 -0.05 -4.30 -9.00
C ARG A 17 -0.52 -2.92 -8.55
N SER A 18 -1.60 -2.85 -7.77
CA SER A 18 -2.14 -1.58 -7.31
C SER A 18 -1.20 -0.84 -6.36
N GLN A 19 -0.47 -1.56 -5.49
CA GLN A 19 0.59 -0.97 -4.67
C GLN A 19 1.67 -0.33 -5.54
N ARG A 20 2.15 -1.01 -6.59
CA ARG A 20 3.16 -0.42 -7.50
C ARG A 20 2.63 0.80 -8.22
N MET A 21 1.39 0.74 -8.74
CA MET A 21 0.76 1.89 -9.40
C MET A 21 0.61 3.07 -8.45
N PHE A 22 0.20 2.81 -7.21
CA PHE A 22 0.12 3.82 -6.16
C PHE A 22 1.49 4.47 -5.91
N THR A 23 2.54 3.68 -5.64
CA THR A 23 3.90 4.18 -5.41
C THR A 23 4.41 5.00 -6.60
N LEU A 24 4.22 4.51 -7.82
CA LEU A 24 4.63 5.20 -9.05
C LEU A 24 3.91 6.54 -9.20
N ALA A 25 2.60 6.58 -8.99
CA ALA A 25 1.83 7.81 -9.10
C ALA A 25 2.28 8.86 -8.08
N VAL A 26 2.51 8.47 -6.82
CA VAL A 26 3.03 9.39 -5.79
C VAL A 26 4.44 9.87 -6.16
N THR A 27 5.35 8.99 -6.57
CA THR A 27 6.71 9.39 -6.97
C THR A 27 6.71 10.31 -8.17
N TYR A 28 5.81 10.06 -9.13
CA TYR A 28 5.68 10.87 -10.32
C TYR A 28 5.10 12.25 -9.99
N LEU A 29 4.12 12.36 -9.08
CA LEU A 29 3.64 13.64 -8.55
C LEU A 29 4.79 14.45 -7.93
N ILE A 30 5.61 13.81 -7.09
CA ILE A 30 6.78 14.45 -6.46
C ILE A 30 7.75 14.95 -7.53
N GLN A 31 8.08 14.12 -8.51
CA GLN A 31 9.02 14.49 -9.57
C GLN A 31 8.51 15.69 -10.36
N ARG A 32 7.24 15.67 -10.77
CA ARG A 32 6.63 16.74 -11.57
C ARG A 32 6.65 18.07 -10.84
N VAL A 33 6.35 18.07 -9.55
CA VAL A 33 6.37 19.29 -8.74
C VAL A 33 7.79 19.80 -8.50
N VAL A 34 8.76 18.91 -8.32
CA VAL A 34 10.19 19.27 -8.19
C VAL A 34 10.74 19.86 -9.49
N ASP A 35 10.39 19.29 -10.64
CA ASP A 35 10.88 19.74 -11.96
C ASP A 35 10.41 21.16 -12.31
N VAL A 36 9.23 21.57 -11.82
CA VAL A 36 8.74 22.95 -11.96
C VAL A 36 9.48 23.92 -11.01
N GLY A 37 10.40 23.43 -10.18
CA GLY A 37 11.29 24.24 -9.37
C GLY A 37 10.58 25.03 -8.27
N LEU A 38 9.40 24.60 -7.84
CA LEU A 38 8.63 25.24 -6.77
C LEU A 38 9.24 24.91 -5.41
N SER A 39 10.16 25.75 -4.92
CA SER A 39 10.73 25.65 -3.56
C SER A 39 9.66 25.65 -2.46
N THR A 40 8.47 26.20 -2.73
CA THR A 40 7.29 26.23 -1.85
C THR A 40 6.44 24.95 -1.90
N ALA A 41 6.59 24.11 -2.94
CA ALA A 41 5.73 22.94 -3.13
C ALA A 41 6.20 21.67 -2.42
N VAL A 42 7.47 21.62 -1.99
CA VAL A 42 7.98 20.50 -1.16
C VAL A 42 7.26 20.44 0.20
N PRO A 43 7.08 21.56 0.95
CA PRO A 43 6.21 21.59 2.12
C PRO A 43 4.77 21.13 1.85
N ILE A 44 4.19 21.55 0.71
CA ILE A 44 2.81 21.19 0.33
C ILE A 44 2.66 19.67 0.13
N LEU A 45 3.66 19.02 -0.49
CA LEU A 45 3.65 17.58 -0.71
C LEU A 45 4.13 16.73 0.48
N THR A 46 4.70 17.34 1.52
CA THR A 46 5.28 16.58 2.64
C THR A 46 4.24 15.71 3.37
N PRO A 47 3.03 16.20 3.69
CA PRO A 47 2.00 15.38 4.34
C PRO A 47 1.58 14.17 3.51
N ILE A 48 1.32 14.35 2.21
CA ILE A 48 0.94 13.23 1.33
C ILE A 48 2.07 12.21 1.18
N CYS A 49 3.33 12.66 1.12
CA CYS A 49 4.48 11.75 1.07
C CYS A 49 4.59 10.89 2.32
N TYR A 50 4.37 11.48 3.51
CA TYR A 50 4.39 10.78 4.78
C TYR A 50 3.26 9.73 4.85
N LEU A 51 2.03 10.14 4.52
CA LEU A 51 0.86 9.27 4.53
C LEU A 51 1.00 8.12 3.53
N ALA A 52 1.46 8.41 2.31
CA ALA A 52 1.71 7.41 1.28
C ALA A 52 2.77 6.40 1.72
N ALA A 53 3.87 6.85 2.31
CA ALA A 53 4.91 5.95 2.80
C ALA A 53 4.42 5.04 3.94
N ARG A 54 3.61 5.58 4.85
CA ARG A 54 2.97 4.79 5.92
C ARG A 54 1.95 3.78 5.40
N PHE A 55 1.18 4.17 4.39
CA PHE A 55 0.22 3.29 3.74
C PHE A 55 0.93 2.14 3.03
N ASP A 56 1.99 2.45 2.29
CA ASP A 56 2.85 1.47 1.63
C ASP A 56 3.44 0.45 2.61
N ASP A 57 4.02 0.93 3.72
CA ASP A 57 4.56 0.08 4.79
C ASP A 57 3.48 -0.87 5.36
N SER A 58 2.27 -0.35 5.57
CA SER A 58 1.15 -1.14 6.10
C SER A 58 0.76 -2.26 5.13
N VAL A 59 0.66 -1.97 3.83
CA VAL A 59 0.35 -2.98 2.80
C VAL A 59 1.41 -4.09 2.76
N ARG A 60 2.70 -3.70 2.80
CA ARG A 60 3.82 -4.66 2.84
C ARG A 60 3.78 -5.52 4.09
N ARG A 61 3.51 -4.92 5.25
CA ARG A 61 3.39 -5.64 6.52
C ARG A 61 2.24 -6.64 6.51
N VAL A 62 1.09 -6.28 5.93
CA VAL A 62 -0.03 -7.21 5.72
C VAL A 62 0.41 -8.40 4.88
N MET A 63 1.08 -8.18 3.75
CA MET A 63 1.60 -9.25 2.89
C MET A 63 2.59 -10.17 3.62
N LEU A 64 3.50 -9.60 4.41
CA LEU A 64 4.46 -10.37 5.20
C LEU A 64 3.78 -11.23 6.27
N LEU A 65 2.81 -10.66 6.98
CA LEU A 65 2.03 -11.39 7.98
C LEU A 65 1.21 -12.50 7.32
N PHE A 66 0.59 -12.22 6.18
CA PHE A 66 -0.20 -13.20 5.43
C PHE A 66 0.67 -14.36 4.95
N HIS A 67 1.85 -14.08 4.40
CA HIS A 67 2.86 -15.11 4.07
C HIS A 67 3.25 -15.96 5.29
N THR A 68 3.47 -15.30 6.44
CA THR A 68 3.80 -15.98 7.70
C THR A 68 2.69 -16.94 8.12
N LEU A 69 1.42 -16.54 7.99
CA LEU A 69 0.26 -17.40 8.27
C LEU A 69 0.25 -18.66 7.39
N PHE A 70 0.60 -18.56 6.09
CA PHE A 70 0.70 -19.72 5.21
C PHE A 70 1.83 -20.67 5.59
N ILE A 71 3.03 -20.15 5.87
CA ILE A 71 4.17 -20.98 6.31
C ILE A 71 3.81 -21.73 7.59
N ARG A 72 3.30 -21.00 8.58
CA ARG A 72 3.01 -21.57 9.90
C ARG A 72 1.81 -22.52 9.84
N GLY A 73 0.77 -22.19 9.08
CA GLY A 73 -0.36 -23.10 8.82
C GLY A 73 0.10 -24.40 8.16
N ARG A 74 1.05 -24.33 7.20
CA ARG A 74 1.66 -25.53 6.61
C ARG A 74 2.37 -26.37 7.67
N CYS A 75 3.18 -25.76 8.54
CA CYS A 75 3.87 -26.46 9.63
C CYS A 75 2.90 -27.11 10.63
N CYS A 76 1.75 -26.46 10.92
CA CYS A 76 0.70 -27.05 11.77
C CYS A 76 0.21 -28.39 11.20
N ILE A 77 0.01 -28.43 9.88
CA ILE A 77 -0.55 -29.60 9.19
C ILE A 77 0.52 -30.67 8.91
N ALA A 78 1.74 -30.28 8.58
CA ALA A 78 2.79 -31.18 8.10
C ALA A 78 3.63 -31.82 9.21
N GLU A 79 3.97 -31.09 10.27
CA GLU A 79 5.10 -31.47 11.14
C GLU A 79 4.76 -31.59 12.63
N ASP A 80 3.53 -31.27 13.05
CA ASP A 80 3.10 -31.24 14.47
C ASP A 80 4.02 -30.38 15.36
N ARG A 81 4.65 -29.35 14.78
CA ARG A 81 5.75 -28.59 15.41
C ARG A 81 5.59 -27.08 15.44
N GLY A 82 4.42 -26.55 15.09
CA GLY A 82 4.21 -25.11 15.12
C GLY A 82 2.79 -24.78 15.51
N GLY A 83 2.56 -24.34 16.75
CA GLY A 83 1.33 -23.65 17.08
C GLY A 83 1.25 -22.34 16.29
N LEU A 84 0.12 -22.09 15.66
CA LEU A 84 -0.14 -20.79 15.05
C LEU A 84 -0.59 -19.83 16.14
N GLU A 85 0.17 -18.77 16.38
CA GLU A 85 -0.18 -17.82 17.45
C GLU A 85 -1.27 -16.85 17.01
N SER A 86 -2.27 -16.64 17.88
CA SER A 86 -3.37 -15.69 17.64
C SER A 86 -2.89 -14.27 17.31
N LYS A 87 -1.71 -13.87 17.82
CA LYS A 87 -1.12 -12.54 17.62
C LYS A 87 -0.94 -12.16 16.15
N TYR A 88 -0.53 -13.12 15.29
CA TYR A 88 -0.29 -12.84 13.87
C TYR A 88 -1.58 -12.48 13.14
N PHE A 89 -2.69 -13.11 13.52
CA PHE A 89 -4.00 -12.78 12.98
C PHE A 89 -4.47 -11.41 13.45
N CYS A 90 -4.35 -11.12 14.75
CA CYS A 90 -4.74 -9.83 15.30
C CYS A 90 -3.94 -8.69 14.66
N GLU A 91 -2.62 -8.84 14.55
CA GLU A 91 -1.74 -7.85 13.95
C GLU A 91 -2.08 -7.59 12.47
N LEU A 92 -2.36 -8.64 11.69
CA LEU A 92 -2.75 -8.48 10.29
C LEU A 92 -4.05 -7.68 10.17
N LEU A 93 -5.06 -8.02 10.99
CA LEU A 93 -6.34 -7.31 11.01
C LEU A 93 -6.17 -5.85 11.44
N GLU A 94 -5.38 -5.58 12.48
CA GLU A 94 -5.11 -4.21 12.95
C GLU A 94 -4.44 -3.35 11.87
N VAL A 95 -3.37 -3.85 11.25
CA VAL A 95 -2.64 -3.12 10.21
C VAL A 95 -3.52 -2.91 8.97
N SER A 96 -4.30 -3.92 8.58
CA SER A 96 -5.25 -3.81 7.46
C SER A 96 -6.30 -2.72 7.74
N ARG A 97 -6.92 -2.74 8.92
CA ARG A 97 -7.92 -1.74 9.32
C ARG A 97 -7.34 -0.34 9.43
N GLN A 98 -6.11 -0.20 9.94
CA GLN A 98 -5.41 1.08 9.97
C GLN A 98 -5.21 1.64 8.55
N ALA A 99 -4.76 0.81 7.61
CA ALA A 99 -4.59 1.22 6.22
C ALA A 99 -5.92 1.67 5.59
N ARG A 100 -7.00 0.91 5.83
CA ARG A 100 -8.32 1.13 5.24
C ARG A 100 -9.08 2.33 5.82
N TYR A 101 -9.14 2.42 7.15
CA TYR A 101 -10.04 3.37 7.82
C TYR A 101 -9.34 4.63 8.32
N GLN A 102 -8.00 4.67 8.31
CA GLN A 102 -7.24 5.84 8.75
C GLN A 102 -6.37 6.41 7.63
N LEU A 103 -5.50 5.57 7.03
CA LEU A 103 -4.48 6.07 6.11
C LEU A 103 -5.06 6.46 4.75
N LEU A 104 -5.85 5.61 4.09
CA LEU A 104 -6.44 5.97 2.79
C LEU A 104 -7.36 7.20 2.89
N PRO A 105 -8.31 7.29 3.85
CA PRO A 105 -9.14 8.49 3.98
C PRO A 105 -8.32 9.75 4.25
N ALA A 106 -7.24 9.65 5.04
CA ALA A 106 -6.33 10.79 5.26
C ALA A 106 -5.58 11.18 3.98
N ILE A 107 -5.17 10.21 3.15
CA ILE A 107 -4.56 10.49 1.84
C ILE A 107 -5.56 11.22 0.94
N GLU A 108 -6.79 10.71 0.83
CA GLU A 108 -7.83 11.30 -0.02
C GLU A 108 -8.18 12.72 0.44
N ALA A 109 -8.38 12.94 1.74
CA ALA A 109 -8.63 14.26 2.30
C ALA A 109 -7.45 15.21 2.02
N ASN A 110 -6.22 14.75 2.23
CA ASN A 110 -5.05 15.58 1.96
C ASN A 110 -4.91 15.92 0.48
N ILE A 111 -5.23 15.00 -0.43
CA ILE A 111 -5.26 15.26 -1.88
C ILE A 111 -6.25 16.40 -2.20
N VAL A 112 -7.46 16.32 -1.66
CA VAL A 112 -8.48 17.37 -1.85
C VAL A 112 -8.01 18.72 -1.32
N ASP A 113 -7.30 18.74 -0.19
CA ASP A 113 -6.78 19.98 0.40
C ASP A 113 -5.60 20.57 -0.40
N ILE A 114 -4.66 19.74 -0.87
CA ILE A 114 -3.46 20.22 -1.57
C ILE A 114 -3.72 20.58 -3.03
N GLU A 115 -4.71 19.97 -3.68
CA GLU A 115 -5.04 20.20 -5.08
C GLU A 115 -5.19 21.69 -5.43
N PRO A 116 -6.07 22.49 -4.79
CA PRO A 116 -6.25 23.90 -5.13
C PRO A 116 -4.98 24.72 -4.89
N HIS A 117 -4.20 24.39 -3.86
CA HIS A 117 -2.95 25.07 -3.54
C HIS A 117 -1.88 24.81 -4.60
N LEU A 118 -1.72 23.55 -5.02
CA LEU A 118 -0.81 23.15 -6.09
C LEU A 118 -1.19 23.79 -7.42
N VAL A 119 -2.48 23.75 -7.79
CA VAL A 119 -2.98 24.36 -9.03
C VAL A 119 -2.78 25.88 -9.02
N SER A 120 -3.04 26.55 -7.89
CA SER A 120 -2.84 27.99 -7.75
C SER A 120 -1.36 28.39 -7.89
N GLU A 121 -0.46 27.69 -7.21
CA GLU A 121 0.99 27.95 -7.30
C GLU A 121 1.51 27.75 -8.73
N LEU A 122 1.02 26.73 -9.43
CA LEU A 122 1.40 26.43 -10.81
C LEU A 122 0.83 27.45 -11.82
N ARG A 123 -0.38 27.98 -11.58
CA ARG A 123 -1.02 29.01 -12.41
C ARG A 123 -0.50 30.43 -12.13
N GLY A 124 0.10 30.67 -10.97
CA GLY A 124 0.65 31.97 -10.61
C GLY A 124 1.77 32.42 -11.56
N PRO A 125 2.03 33.74 -11.68
CA PRO A 125 3.01 34.27 -12.64
C PRO A 125 4.41 33.67 -12.48
N HIS A 126 4.82 33.36 -11.24
CA HIS A 126 6.09 32.69 -10.95
C HIS A 126 6.09 31.20 -11.32
N GLY A 127 4.99 30.49 -11.10
CA GLY A 127 4.83 29.07 -11.47
C GLY A 127 4.79 28.90 -12.98
N LEU A 128 4.03 29.75 -13.68
CA LEU A 128 3.94 29.79 -15.13
C LEU A 128 5.30 30.11 -15.77
N GLU A 129 6.05 31.07 -15.22
CA GLU A 129 7.38 31.39 -15.73
C GLU A 129 8.36 30.21 -15.61
N ARG A 130 8.39 29.53 -14.45
CA ARG A 130 9.24 28.34 -14.26
C ARG A 130 8.81 27.18 -15.14
N LEU A 131 7.51 26.95 -15.28
CA LEU A 131 6.92 25.94 -16.16
C LEU A 131 7.30 26.19 -17.63
N LEU A 132 7.22 27.43 -18.10
CA LEU A 132 7.64 27.82 -19.44
C LEU A 132 9.15 27.63 -19.65
N ARG A 133 9.98 27.90 -18.63
CA ARG A 133 11.43 27.62 -18.70
C ARG A 133 11.73 26.13 -18.78
N PHE A 134 11.01 25.30 -18.02
CA PHE A 134 11.13 23.84 -18.09
C PHE A 134 10.75 23.30 -19.46
N LEU A 135 9.60 23.71 -20.01
CA LEU A 135 9.14 23.30 -21.34
C LEU A 135 10.14 23.66 -22.44
N LYS A 136 10.81 24.82 -22.34
CA LYS A 136 11.85 25.24 -23.29
C LYS A 136 13.09 24.34 -23.30
N GLN A 137 13.34 23.56 -22.24
CA GLN A 137 14.50 22.69 -22.14
C GLN A 137 14.29 21.30 -22.77
N ILE A 138 13.06 20.95 -23.16
CA ILE A 138 12.76 19.65 -23.75
C ILE A 138 12.66 19.77 -25.29
N PRO A 139 13.62 19.21 -26.06
CA PRO A 139 13.56 19.26 -27.52
C PRO A 139 12.32 18.52 -28.04
N GLY A 140 11.51 19.17 -28.87
CA GLY A 140 10.32 18.58 -29.52
C GLY A 140 8.95 18.91 -28.88
N PHE A 141 8.93 19.68 -27.79
CA PHE A 141 7.71 19.95 -27.02
C PHE A 141 6.78 21.04 -27.56
N TRP A 142 7.10 21.67 -28.69
CA TRP A 142 6.34 22.82 -29.21
C TRP A 142 5.03 22.46 -29.92
N SER A 143 4.73 21.17 -30.12
CA SER A 143 3.56 20.73 -30.91
C SER A 143 2.44 20.08 -30.09
N GLY A 144 2.69 19.69 -28.83
CA GLY A 144 1.68 19.09 -27.96
C GLY A 144 1.49 19.98 -26.75
N ARG A 145 0.32 20.59 -26.61
CA ARG A 145 -0.11 21.12 -25.31
C ARG A 145 -0.20 19.93 -24.36
N ILE A 146 0.86 19.65 -23.63
CA ILE A 146 0.74 18.87 -22.40
C ILE A 146 0.16 19.86 -21.40
N ASP A 147 -1.14 19.76 -21.15
CA ASP A 147 -1.79 20.46 -20.05
C ASP A 147 -1.23 19.85 -18.75
N LEU A 148 -0.07 20.34 -18.31
CA LEU A 148 0.64 19.86 -17.12
C LEU A 148 -0.26 19.87 -15.87
N LEU A 149 -1.27 20.75 -15.86
CA LEU A 149 -2.28 20.80 -14.82
C LEU A 149 -3.24 19.62 -14.89
N ASP A 150 -3.67 19.22 -16.08
CA ASP A 150 -4.53 18.06 -16.30
C ASP A 150 -3.77 16.76 -15.95
N ASP A 151 -2.47 16.69 -16.30
CA ASP A 151 -1.59 15.61 -15.88
C ASP A 151 -1.55 15.46 -14.34
N ILE A 152 -1.51 16.57 -13.57
CA ILE A 152 -1.46 16.51 -12.10
C ILE A 152 -2.76 15.98 -11.50
N LEU A 153 -3.91 16.39 -12.05
CA LEU A 153 -5.21 15.91 -11.63
C LEU A 153 -5.38 14.41 -11.93
N ASP A 154 -4.93 13.97 -13.10
CA ASP A 154 -4.94 12.55 -13.48
C ASP A 154 -4.04 11.72 -12.55
N ILE A 155 -2.89 12.24 -12.15
CA ILE A 155 -2.00 11.57 -11.18
C ILE A 155 -2.68 11.45 -9.81
N MET A 156 -3.30 12.52 -9.30
CA MET A 156 -4.01 12.50 -8.02
C MET A 156 -5.17 11.50 -8.04
N SER A 157 -5.94 11.47 -9.13
CA SER A 157 -6.97 10.46 -9.36
C SER A 157 -6.41 9.03 -9.41
N SER A 158 -5.25 8.83 -10.04
CA SER A 158 -4.54 7.55 -10.07
C SER A 158 -4.09 7.09 -8.68
N ILE A 159 -3.68 8.01 -7.80
CA ILE A 159 -3.33 7.70 -6.40
C ILE A 159 -4.57 7.20 -5.66
N CYS A 160 -5.68 7.94 -5.72
CA CYS A 160 -6.93 7.56 -5.05
C CYS A 160 -7.50 6.24 -5.55
N SER A 161 -7.58 6.04 -6.87
CA SER A 161 -8.11 4.81 -7.46
C SER A 161 -7.27 3.57 -7.14
N SER A 162 -5.93 3.69 -7.20
CA SER A 162 -5.02 2.62 -6.78
C SER A 162 -5.15 2.33 -5.28
N GLY A 163 -5.24 3.38 -4.46
CA GLY A 163 -5.49 3.28 -3.02
C GLY A 163 -6.78 2.55 -2.67
N ARG A 164 -7.89 2.87 -3.37
CA ARG A 164 -9.19 2.17 -3.23
C ARG A 164 -9.07 0.68 -3.57
N THR A 165 -8.42 0.36 -4.68
CA THR A 165 -8.21 -1.04 -5.06
C THR A 165 -7.38 -1.81 -4.03
N ILE A 166 -6.39 -1.15 -3.43
CA ILE A 166 -5.59 -1.73 -2.34
C ILE A 166 -6.48 -2.04 -1.13
N VAL A 167 -7.32 -1.10 -0.67
CA VAL A 167 -8.17 -1.32 0.51
C VAL A 167 -9.24 -2.38 0.28
N ASP A 168 -9.75 -2.53 -0.94
CA ASP A 168 -10.64 -3.62 -1.32
C ASP A 168 -9.92 -4.98 -1.22
N CYS A 169 -8.67 -5.04 -1.70
CA CYS A 169 -7.83 -6.23 -1.54
C CYS A 169 -7.55 -6.54 -0.06
N LEU A 170 -7.28 -5.53 0.77
CA LEU A 170 -7.06 -5.69 2.20
C LEU A 170 -8.31 -6.24 2.91
N GLU A 171 -9.51 -5.83 2.50
CA GLU A 171 -10.74 -6.42 3.02
C GLU A 171 -10.83 -7.93 2.77
N HIS A 172 -10.45 -8.37 1.57
CA HIS A 172 -10.40 -9.80 1.28
C HIS A 172 -9.33 -10.52 2.11
N PHE A 173 -8.18 -9.91 2.35
CA PHE A 173 -7.15 -10.45 3.24
C PHE A 173 -7.67 -10.58 4.67
N GLU A 174 -8.43 -9.62 5.19
CA GLU A 174 -9.09 -9.74 6.50
C GLU A 174 -10.04 -10.94 6.55
N ARG A 175 -10.89 -11.11 5.54
CA ARG A 175 -11.82 -12.26 5.45
C ARG A 175 -11.05 -13.59 5.41
N TYR A 176 -10.00 -13.69 4.60
CA TYR A 176 -9.15 -14.88 4.54
C TYR A 176 -8.48 -15.17 5.88
N THR A 177 -7.97 -14.12 6.52
CA THR A 177 -7.32 -14.21 7.83
C THR A 177 -8.28 -14.73 8.89
N CYS A 178 -9.54 -14.28 8.89
CA CYS A 178 -10.58 -14.80 9.79
C CYS A 178 -10.87 -16.29 9.54
N VAL A 179 -10.97 -16.72 8.27
CA VAL A 179 -11.17 -18.14 7.92
C VAL A 179 -9.97 -18.99 8.36
N MET A 180 -8.75 -18.52 8.10
CA MET A 180 -7.53 -19.19 8.55
C MET A 180 -7.49 -19.27 10.08
N LYS A 181 -7.86 -18.19 10.78
CA LYS A 181 -7.91 -18.15 12.25
C LYS A 181 -8.87 -19.20 12.80
N ALA A 182 -10.09 -19.26 12.27
CA ALA A 182 -11.09 -20.23 12.71
C ALA A 182 -10.64 -21.68 12.53
N ARG A 183 -9.88 -21.98 11.46
CA ARG A 183 -9.42 -23.34 11.14
C ARG A 183 -8.15 -23.73 11.89
N PHE A 184 -7.12 -22.87 11.87
CA PHE A 184 -5.81 -23.21 12.41
C PHE A 184 -5.68 -23.02 13.92
N LEU A 185 -6.63 -22.31 14.55
CA LEU A 185 -6.73 -22.26 16.01
C LEU A 185 -7.68 -23.31 16.58
N ASP A 186 -8.39 -24.08 15.73
CA ASP A 186 -9.23 -25.20 16.13
C ASP A 186 -8.38 -26.49 16.15
N PRO A 187 -8.08 -27.06 17.33
CA PRO A 187 -7.25 -28.26 17.43
C PRO A 187 -7.86 -29.48 16.74
N ASP A 188 -9.20 -29.62 16.75
CA ASP A 188 -9.89 -30.76 16.15
C ASP A 188 -9.86 -30.65 14.62
N TRP A 189 -10.03 -29.43 14.09
CA TRP A 189 -9.86 -29.17 12.67
C TRP A 189 -8.42 -29.47 12.21
N VAL A 190 -7.41 -29.02 12.96
CA VAL A 190 -6.00 -29.29 12.65
C VAL A 190 -5.69 -30.79 12.73
N ALA A 191 -6.16 -31.48 13.76
CA ALA A 191 -5.95 -32.91 13.93
C ALA A 191 -6.57 -33.73 12.79
N SER A 192 -7.80 -33.41 12.39
CA SER A 192 -8.51 -34.09 11.31
C SER A 192 -7.91 -33.84 9.90
N HIS A 193 -7.14 -32.77 9.73
CA HIS A 193 -6.51 -32.42 8.45
C HIS A 193 -5.00 -32.67 8.43
N ARG A 194 -4.44 -33.27 9.49
CA ARG A 194 -3.01 -33.55 9.63
C ARG A 194 -2.50 -34.42 8.48
N GLY A 195 -1.33 -34.06 7.94
CA GLY A 195 -0.66 -34.81 6.88
C GLY A 195 -1.35 -34.75 5.51
N ARG A 196 -2.42 -33.95 5.34
CA ARG A 196 -3.14 -33.85 4.06
C ARG A 196 -2.27 -33.20 2.98
N PRO A 197 -1.85 -33.94 1.93
CA PRO A 197 -0.89 -33.45 0.96
C PRO A 197 -1.45 -32.30 0.10
N ASP A 198 -2.74 -32.33 -0.22
CA ASP A 198 -3.42 -31.31 -1.01
C ASP A 198 -3.48 -29.96 -0.28
N LEU A 199 -3.81 -29.99 1.03
CA LEU A 199 -3.82 -28.80 1.87
C LEU A 199 -2.40 -28.24 2.06
N ILE A 200 -1.42 -29.10 2.34
CA ILE A 200 -0.01 -28.71 2.46
C ILE A 200 0.48 -28.04 1.17
N TRP A 201 0.17 -28.63 0.02
CA TRP A 201 0.54 -28.10 -1.29
C TRP A 201 -0.13 -26.75 -1.56
N CYS A 202 -1.42 -26.60 -1.26
CA CYS A 202 -2.16 -25.35 -1.41
C CYS A 202 -1.59 -24.22 -0.53
N LEU A 203 -1.29 -24.51 0.74
CA LEU A 203 -0.68 -23.54 1.66
C LEU A 203 0.72 -23.13 1.20
N TYR A 204 1.52 -24.09 0.74
CA TYR A 204 2.84 -23.82 0.19
C TYR A 204 2.76 -22.95 -1.07
N GLY A 205 1.97 -23.35 -2.07
CA GLY A 205 1.84 -22.63 -3.33
C GLY A 205 1.31 -21.21 -3.15
N THR A 206 0.32 -21.03 -2.27
CA THR A 206 -0.19 -19.68 -1.96
C THR A 206 0.86 -18.86 -1.21
N GLY A 207 1.58 -19.45 -0.25
CA GLY A 207 2.70 -18.78 0.42
C GLY A 207 3.79 -18.32 -0.55
N VAL A 208 4.19 -19.19 -1.49
CA VAL A 208 5.17 -18.85 -2.54
C VAL A 208 4.65 -17.67 -3.38
N LEU A 209 3.39 -17.70 -3.82
CA LEU A 209 2.79 -16.60 -4.58
C LEU A 209 2.84 -15.27 -3.81
N VAL A 210 2.49 -15.28 -2.51
CA VAL A 210 2.58 -14.07 -1.66
C VAL A 210 4.03 -13.56 -1.61
N MET A 211 5.00 -14.46 -1.42
CA MET A 211 6.41 -14.09 -1.33
C MET A 211 6.95 -13.52 -2.65
N GLU A 212 6.58 -14.11 -3.79
CA GLU A 212 6.92 -13.61 -5.12
C GLU A 212 6.39 -12.19 -5.31
N GLN A 213 5.11 -11.96 -5.04
CA GLN A 213 4.50 -10.64 -5.15
C GLN A 213 5.09 -9.63 -4.16
N LEU A 214 5.52 -10.06 -2.97
CA LEU A 214 6.13 -9.20 -1.95
C LEU A 214 7.54 -8.73 -2.33
N ARG A 215 8.36 -9.58 -2.97
CA ARG A 215 9.70 -9.21 -3.47
C ARG A 215 9.64 -8.07 -4.48
N ASP A 216 8.57 -8.11 -5.25
CA ASP A 216 8.28 -7.24 -6.37
C ASP A 216 7.70 -5.87 -5.93
N MET A 217 7.13 -5.81 -4.72
CA MET A 217 6.87 -4.55 -4.04
C MET A 217 8.26 -4.03 -3.60
N SER A 218 8.80 -2.99 -4.24
CA SER A 218 10.07 -2.39 -3.82
C SER A 218 9.83 -1.06 -3.10
N TRP A 219 10.61 -0.79 -2.06
CA TRP A 219 10.65 0.52 -1.44
C TRP A 219 11.14 1.59 -2.43
N ASP A 220 10.31 2.57 -2.75
CA ASP A 220 10.83 3.76 -3.43
C ASP A 220 11.64 4.58 -2.43
N ARG A 221 12.95 4.70 -2.68
CA ARG A 221 13.89 5.46 -1.83
C ARG A 221 13.43 6.91 -1.61
N ARG A 222 12.66 7.48 -2.55
CA ARG A 222 12.11 8.83 -2.47
C ARG A 222 10.99 8.95 -1.44
N LEU A 223 10.27 7.86 -1.17
CA LEU A 223 9.24 7.78 -0.12
C LEU A 223 9.83 7.36 1.22
N VAL A 224 10.81 6.46 1.23
CA VAL A 224 11.48 5.97 2.46
C VAL A 224 12.06 7.11 3.29
N ARG A 225 12.56 8.18 2.67
CA ARG A 225 13.11 9.34 3.40
C ARG A 225 12.09 10.06 4.29
N PHE A 226 10.79 9.89 4.02
CA PHE A 226 9.70 10.48 4.80
C PHE A 226 9.22 9.56 5.92
N LEU A 227 9.63 8.29 5.92
CA LEU A 227 9.38 7.43 7.07
C LEU A 227 10.29 7.86 8.22
N PRO A 228 9.79 7.81 9.47
CA PRO A 228 10.65 7.91 10.64
C PRO A 228 11.78 6.87 10.48
N ARG A 229 13.05 7.29 10.58
CA ARG A 229 14.14 6.33 10.72
C ARG A 229 13.79 5.50 11.95
N HIS A 230 13.43 4.23 11.76
CA HIS A 230 13.17 3.33 12.87
C HIS A 230 14.38 3.32 13.81
N ARG A 231 14.31 4.07 14.92
CA ARG A 231 14.72 3.50 16.19
C ARG A 231 13.74 2.37 16.45
N SER A 232 14.31 1.22 16.77
CA SER A 232 13.66 -0.03 17.16
C SER A 232 12.37 0.15 17.95
N CYS A 233 11.43 -0.76 17.69
CA CYS A 233 10.23 -1.15 18.44
C CYS A 233 10.11 -0.60 19.88
N TRP A 234 8.87 -0.27 20.29
CA TRP A 234 8.31 -0.22 21.67
C TRP A 234 7.67 1.08 22.20
N GLU A 235 7.44 2.12 21.41
CA GLU A 235 6.70 3.30 21.92
C GLU A 235 5.71 3.87 20.89
N ILE A 236 4.55 3.23 20.75
CA ILE A 236 3.35 3.89 20.21
C ILE A 236 2.30 3.86 21.32
N GLY A 237 2.53 4.71 22.31
CA GLY A 237 1.67 4.85 23.48
C GLY A 237 1.95 6.17 24.19
N SER A 238 1.92 7.30 23.46
CA SER A 238 1.96 8.63 24.11
C SER A 238 1.64 9.84 23.22
N TRP A 239 1.13 9.68 21.98
CA TRP A 239 0.84 10.85 21.11
C TRP A 239 -0.65 11.11 20.88
N TRP A 240 -1.53 10.47 21.65
CA TRP A 240 -2.97 10.76 21.66
C TRP A 240 -3.45 10.96 23.10
N SER A 241 -3.08 12.07 23.71
CA SER A 241 -3.81 12.67 24.84
C SER A 241 -3.38 14.13 24.96
N SER A 242 -4.30 15.03 24.60
CA SER A 242 -4.38 16.34 25.28
C SER A 242 -4.81 16.14 26.73
#